data_AF-A0A1B6F6M2-F1
#
_entry.id   AF-A0A1B6F6M2-F1
#
_cell.length_a   1.000
_cell.length_b   1.000
_cell.length_c   1.000
_cell.angle_alpha   90.00
_cell.angle_beta   90.00
_cell.angle_gamma   90.00
#
_symmetry.space_group_name_H-M   'P 1'
#
loop_
_entity.id
_entity.type
_entity.pdbx_description
1 polymer ?
#
loop_
_entity_poly.entity_id
_entity_poly.type
_entity_poly.pdbx_seq_one_letter_code
_entity_poly.pdbx_strand_id
1 'polypeptide(L)'
;LKPVWTYGIQLWGTTSNSNIGIIQRFQSKILRRILNAPWYVSNETIHYDTKMMFVSEEIAKFSRKYHTRLEDHINHLATTLLDSTAVYRLKRYCLTDLPDR
;
A
#
# COMPACT_ATOMS: atom_id res chain seq x y z
N LEU A 1 -12.79 3.51 -7.05
CA LEU A 1 -11.72 2.51 -7.32
C LEU A 1 -10.74 2.37 -6.19
N LYS A 2 -10.12 3.45 -5.69
CA LYS A 2 -9.37 3.44 -4.42
C LYS A 2 -10.05 2.59 -3.33
N PRO A 3 -11.32 2.82 -2.96
CA PRO A 3 -11.99 2.01 -1.93
C PRO A 3 -12.03 0.49 -2.21
N VAL A 4 -12.02 0.05 -3.48
CA VAL A 4 -12.11 -1.37 -3.84
C VAL A 4 -10.82 -2.11 -3.49
N TRP A 5 -9.67 -1.58 -3.91
CA TRP A 5 -8.39 -2.22 -3.61
C TRP A 5 -7.88 -1.87 -2.20
N THR A 6 -8.26 -0.71 -1.66
CA THR A 6 -7.91 -0.32 -0.29
C THR A 6 -8.56 -1.24 0.74
N TYR A 7 -9.76 -1.77 0.48
CA TYR A 7 -10.37 -2.79 1.34
C TYR A 7 -9.47 -4.02 1.49
N GLY A 8 -8.86 -4.48 0.40
CA GLY A 8 -7.93 -5.60 0.38
C GLY A 8 -6.48 -5.26 0.75
N ILE A 9 -6.18 -4.04 1.20
CA ILE A 9 -4.78 -3.60 1.38
C ILE A 9 -4.03 -4.40 2.44
N GLN A 10 -4.73 -4.88 3.47
CA GLN A 10 -4.15 -5.75 4.50
C GLN A 10 -3.71 -7.10 3.92
N LEU A 11 -4.42 -7.60 2.90
CA LEU A 11 -4.10 -8.85 2.23
C LEU A 11 -3.06 -8.66 1.13
N TRP A 12 -3.18 -7.59 0.34
CA TRP A 12 -2.34 -7.36 -0.83
C TRP A 12 -1.11 -6.50 -0.56
N GLY A 13 -1.04 -5.80 0.58
CA GLY A 13 0.11 -5.00 0.99
C GLY A 13 1.39 -5.83 1.12
N THR A 14 1.26 -7.08 1.57
CA THR A 14 2.37 -8.06 1.72
C THR A 14 2.67 -8.86 0.45
N THR A 15 1.98 -8.58 -0.66
CA THR A 15 2.20 -9.29 -1.92
C THR A 15 3.50 -8.86 -2.61
N SER A 16 3.93 -9.64 -3.60
CA SER A 16 5.12 -9.35 -4.38
C SER A 16 5.05 -7.99 -5.07
N ASN A 17 6.22 -7.37 -5.28
CA ASN A 17 6.37 -6.12 -6.05
C ASN A 17 5.66 -6.18 -7.42
N SER A 18 5.67 -7.34 -8.07
CA SER A 18 4.99 -7.55 -9.35
C SER A 18 3.47 -7.34 -9.28
N ASN A 19 2.82 -7.84 -8.22
CA ASN A 19 1.38 -7.74 -8.05
C ASN A 19 0.97 -6.31 -7.71
N ILE A 20 1.73 -5.63 -6.86
CA ILE A 20 1.51 -4.22 -6.56
C ILE A 20 1.73 -3.35 -7.80
N GLY A 21 2.70 -3.67 -8.64
CA GLY A 21 2.88 -3.03 -9.94
C GLY A 21 1.69 -3.22 -10.89
N ILE A 22 0.95 -4.34 -10.81
CA ILE A 22 -0.29 -4.52 -11.56
C ILE A 22 -1.38 -3.57 -11.05
N ILE A 23 -1.56 -3.48 -9.73
CA ILE A 23 -2.56 -2.59 -9.11
C ILE A 23 -2.24 -1.11 -9.43
N GLN A 24 -0.96 -0.72 -9.34
CA GLN A 24 -0.52 0.63 -9.68
C GLN A 24 -0.80 0.96 -11.15
N ARG A 25 -0.45 0.06 -12.08
CA ARG A 25 -0.75 0.25 -13.51
C ARG A 25 -2.25 0.39 -13.76
N PHE A 26 -3.07 -0.39 -13.07
CA PHE A 26 -4.52 -0.29 -13.15
C PHE A 26 -5.01 1.08 -12.65
N GLN A 27 -4.53 1.55 -11.49
CA GLN A 27 -4.86 2.88 -10.97
C GLN A 27 -4.45 3.99 -11.94
N SER A 28 -3.22 3.99 -12.45
CA SER A 28 -2.74 5.02 -13.39
C SER A 28 -3.52 5.01 -14.71
N LYS A 29 -3.88 3.83 -15.25
CA LYS A 29 -4.73 3.74 -16.46
C LYS A 29 -6.09 4.39 -16.26
N ILE A 30 -6.70 4.18 -15.10
CA ILE A 30 -8.02 4.76 -14.81
C ILE A 30 -7.92 6.26 -14.63
N LEU A 31 -6.92 6.76 -13.89
CA LEU A 31 -6.70 8.20 -13.73
C LEU A 31 -6.52 8.89 -15.08
N ARG A 32 -5.70 8.30 -15.96
CA ARG A 32 -5.53 8.80 -17.34
C ARG A 32 -6.85 8.84 -18.09
N ARG A 33 -7.68 7.79 -17.99
CA ARG A 33 -8.99 7.74 -18.67
C ARG A 33 -9.97 8.78 -18.12
N ILE A 34 -9.99 9.01 -16.81
CA ILE A 34 -10.89 10.00 -16.17
C ILE A 34 -10.50 11.42 -16.59
N LEU A 35 -9.20 11.73 -16.61
CA LEU A 35 -8.69 13.05 -16.97
C LEU A 35 -8.58 13.28 -18.48
N ASN A 36 -8.88 12.26 -19.29
CA ASN A 36 -8.60 12.24 -20.72
C ASN A 36 -7.15 12.68 -21.04
N ALA A 37 -6.20 12.21 -20.23
CA ALA A 37 -4.81 12.66 -20.29
C ALA A 37 -4.09 12.07 -21.51
N PRO A 38 -3.39 12.90 -22.32
CA PRO A 38 -2.67 12.44 -23.49
C PRO A 38 -1.43 11.60 -23.11
N TRP A 39 -0.90 10.84 -24.06
CA TRP A 39 0.17 9.84 -23.82
C TRP A 39 1.48 10.45 -23.29
N TYR A 40 1.78 11.71 -23.65
CA TYR A 40 3.01 12.40 -23.26
C TYR A 40 3.00 12.92 -21.82
N VAL A 41 1.83 12.97 -21.16
CA VAL A 41 1.75 13.34 -19.74
C VAL A 41 2.26 12.18 -18.90
N SER A 42 3.21 12.44 -18.00
CA SER A 42 3.75 11.42 -17.12
C SER A 42 2.71 10.97 -16.10
N ASN A 43 2.83 9.73 -15.61
CA ASN A 43 1.95 9.28 -14.53
C ASN A 43 2.22 10.09 -13.25
N GLU A 44 3.45 10.48 -12.99
CA GLU A 44 3.84 11.29 -11.83
C GLU A 44 3.09 12.63 -11.79
N THR A 45 3.03 13.35 -12.91
CA THR A 45 2.26 14.61 -13.02
C THR A 45 0.78 14.38 -12.73
N ILE A 46 0.19 13.31 -13.28
CA ILE A 46 -1.21 12.96 -13.04
C ILE A 46 -1.46 12.68 -11.55
N HIS A 47 -0.57 11.92 -10.91
CA HIS A 47 -0.68 11.59 -9.49
C HIS A 47 -0.54 12.84 -8.61
N TYR A 48 0.39 13.74 -8.95
CA TYR A 48 0.58 15.01 -8.27
C TYR A 48 -0.65 15.93 -8.39
N ASP A 49 -1.15 16.13 -9.61
CA ASP A 49 -2.30 17.01 -9.88
C ASP A 49 -3.59 16.49 -9.24
N THR A 50 -3.79 15.18 -9.26
CA THR A 50 -4.94 14.54 -8.60
C THR A 50 -4.79 14.37 -7.10
N LYS A 51 -3.62 14.71 -6.53
CA LYS A 51 -3.25 14.46 -5.13
C LYS A 51 -3.46 13.00 -4.72
N MET A 52 -3.27 12.07 -5.66
CA MET A 52 -3.40 10.63 -5.43
C MET A 52 -2.04 10.01 -5.18
N MET A 53 -1.86 9.47 -3.98
CA MET A 53 -0.69 8.66 -3.62
C MET A 53 -0.59 7.41 -4.50
N PHE A 54 0.64 6.95 -4.69
CA PHE A 54 0.94 5.65 -5.29
C PHE A 54 0.48 4.53 -4.35
N VAL A 55 0.25 3.35 -4.92
CA VAL A 55 -0.20 2.17 -4.16
C VAL A 55 0.81 1.79 -3.07
N SER A 56 2.11 1.89 -3.35
CA SER A 56 3.19 1.62 -2.38
C SER A 56 3.12 2.56 -1.18
N GLU A 57 2.98 3.86 -1.42
CA GLU A 57 2.88 4.88 -0.38
C GLU A 57 1.64 4.68 0.49
N GLU A 58 0.52 4.29 -0.13
CA GLU A 58 -0.70 3.98 0.61
C GLU A 58 -0.50 2.73 1.48
N ILE A 59 0.18 1.69 0.97
CA ILE A 59 0.52 0.50 1.77
C ILE A 59 1.37 0.88 2.99
N ALA A 60 2.42 1.68 2.80
CA ALA A 60 3.27 2.15 3.89
C ALA A 60 2.47 2.99 4.90
N LYS A 61 1.58 3.86 4.43
CA LYS A 61 0.68 4.66 5.28
C LYS A 61 -0.24 3.78 6.11
N PHE A 62 -0.86 2.76 5.52
CA PHE A 62 -1.71 1.82 6.24
C PHE A 62 -0.92 0.98 7.24
N SER A 63 0.30 0.57 6.89
CA SER A 63 1.18 -0.15 7.82
C SER A 63 1.51 0.71 9.04
N ARG A 64 1.95 1.96 8.86
CA ARG A 64 2.23 2.88 9.98
C ARG A 64 0.99 3.13 10.86
N LYS A 65 -0.17 3.30 10.23
CA LYS A 65 -1.44 3.42 10.97
C LYS A 65 -1.78 2.17 11.77
N TYR A 66 -1.42 0.99 11.28
CA TYR A 66 -1.62 -0.26 12.01
C TYR A 66 -0.67 -0.37 13.21
N HIS A 67 0.62 -0.03 13.03
CA HIS A 67 1.61 -0.03 14.11
C HIS A 67 1.20 0.90 15.27
N THR A 68 0.92 2.16 14.95
CA THR A 68 0.42 3.15 15.94
C THR A 68 -0.83 2.68 16.67
N ARG A 69 -1.78 2.05 15.96
CA ARG A 69 -2.98 1.49 16.59
C ARG A 69 -2.72 0.31 17.52
N LEU A 70 -1.65 -0.47 17.30
CA LEU A 70 -1.26 -1.55 18.20
C LEU A 70 -0.53 -1.01 19.43
N GLU A 71 0.29 0.02 19.25
CA GLU A 71 0.99 0.71 20.36
C GLU A 71 0.02 1.41 21.30
N ASP A 72 -0.98 2.12 20.74
CA ASP A 72 -2.00 2.85 21.51
C ASP A 72 -3.10 1.94 22.09
N HIS A 73 -3.04 0.63 21.83
CA HIS A 73 -4.11 -0.28 22.22
C HIS A 73 -4.12 -0.53 23.73
N ILE A 74 -5.31 -0.55 24.34
CA ILE A 74 -5.50 -0.75 25.78
C ILE A 74 -4.84 -2.06 26.26
N ASN A 75 -4.92 -3.10 25.44
CA ASN A 75 -4.23 -4.36 25.70
C ASN A 75 -2.76 -4.27 25.31
N HIS A 76 -1.88 -4.20 26.31
CA HIS A 76 -0.42 -4.18 26.14
C HIS A 76 0.13 -5.39 25.36
N LEU A 77 -0.56 -6.55 25.41
CA LEU A 77 -0.17 -7.75 24.65
C LEU A 77 -0.40 -7.59 23.13
N ALA A 78 -1.13 -6.56 22.70
CA ALA A 78 -1.33 -6.30 21.28
C ALA A 78 -0.02 -5.95 20.57
N THR A 79 0.94 -5.35 21.28
CA THR A 79 2.28 -5.04 20.74
C THR A 79 3.08 -6.29 20.37
N THR A 80 2.81 -7.42 21.02
CA THR A 80 3.43 -8.72 20.70
C THR A 80 3.11 -9.18 19.27
N LEU A 81 2.04 -8.69 18.65
CA LEU A 81 1.73 -8.96 17.24
C LEU A 81 2.74 -8.35 16.26
N LEU A 82 3.52 -7.36 16.69
CA LEU A 82 4.61 -6.76 15.91
C LEU A 82 5.91 -7.59 16.02
N ASP A 83 6.08 -8.36 17.09
CA ASP A 83 7.30 -9.14 17.37
C ASP A 83 7.31 -10.49 16.62
N SER A 84 6.72 -10.52 15.42
CA SER A 84 6.52 -11.75 14.66
C SER A 84 7.86 -12.34 14.21
N THR A 85 8.41 -13.26 15.00
CA THR A 85 9.47 -14.22 14.63
C THR A 85 8.97 -15.29 13.64
N ALA A 86 7.95 -14.97 12.83
CA ALA A 86 7.34 -15.91 11.93
C ALA A 86 8.29 -16.24 10.78
N VAL A 87 8.56 -17.54 10.60
CA VAL A 87 9.24 -18.04 9.41
C VAL A 87 8.33 -17.78 8.21
N TYR A 88 8.65 -16.77 7.41
CA TYR A 88 7.91 -16.47 6.19
C TYR A 88 8.70 -16.82 4.94
N ARG A 89 7.97 -17.05 3.85
CA ARG A 89 8.55 -17.40 2.55
C ARG A 89 9.52 -16.31 2.09
N LEU A 90 10.74 -16.70 1.70
CA LEU A 90 11.74 -15.82 1.12
C LEU A 90 11.13 -14.92 0.01
N LYS A 91 11.54 -13.65 -0.01
CA LYS A 91 11.05 -12.61 -0.95
C LYS A 91 9.58 -12.22 -0.78
N ARG A 92 8.94 -12.54 0.35
CA ARG A 92 7.68 -11.91 0.78
C ARG A 92 7.96 -10.93 1.90
N TYR A 93 7.23 -9.82 1.91
CA TYR A 93 7.32 -8.81 2.96
C TYR A 93 6.38 -9.21 4.10
N CYS A 94 6.87 -9.16 5.34
CA CYS A 94 6.00 -9.20 6.51
C CYS A 94 5.34 -7.83 6.72
N LEU A 95 4.26 -7.79 7.51
CA LEU A 95 3.55 -6.56 7.81
C LEU A 95 4.46 -5.48 8.46
N THR A 96 5.43 -5.95 9.25
CA THR A 96 6.48 -5.16 9.90
C THR A 96 7.45 -4.52 8.91
N ASP A 97 7.65 -5.12 7.74
CA ASP A 97 8.64 -4.68 6.73
C ASP A 97 8.01 -3.74 5.69
N LEU A 98 6.69 -3.51 5.77
CA LEU A 98 5.95 -2.62 4.88
C LEU A 98 6.19 -1.10 5.06
N PRO A 99 6.54 -0.55 6.24
CA PRO A 99 6.72 0.90 6.38
C PRO A 99 8.01 1.40 5.71
N ASP A 100 9.04 0.56 5.60
CA ASP A 100 10.35 0.88 5.01
C ASP A 100 10.44 0.52 3.51
N ARG A 101 9.29 0.24 2.89
CA ARG A 101 9.17 -0.14 1.49
C ARG A 101 9.07 1.05 0.54
#